data_AF-A0A2V6CI97-F1
#
_entry.id   AF-A0A2V6CI97-F1
#
_cell.length_a   1.000
_cell.length_b   1.000
_cell.length_c   1.000
_cell.angle_alpha   90.00
_cell.angle_beta   90.00
_cell.angle_gamma   90.00
#
_symmetry.space_group_name_H-M   'P 1'
#
loop_
_entity.id
_entity.type
_entity.pdbx_description
1 polymer ?
#
loop_
_entity_poly.entity_id
_entity_poly.type
_entity_poly.pdbx_seq_one_letter_code
_entity_poly.pdbx_strand_id
1 'polypeptide(L)'
;MRPPTTYLRPPPGYGFRRPWHSRPEFYIPLALIVALGIAFAAYIFIMIADLETQAANFDLNKLEQMESASVILDRNGKIFGQIYVENRETVPYDQLPQDLINAGVAIEDAKFYQHHGYDLLGIVRATLKNLTAGHVRQGA
;
A
#
# COMPACT_ATOMS: atom_id res chain seq x y z
N MET A 1 -9.30 65.12 -22.68
CA MET A 1 -7.83 65.27 -22.63
C MET A 1 -7.24 63.95 -22.16
N ARG A 2 -6.37 63.29 -22.94
CA ARG A 2 -5.69 62.04 -22.53
C ARG A 2 -4.37 62.41 -21.85
N PRO A 3 -3.99 61.78 -20.73
CA PRO A 3 -2.71 62.08 -20.09
C PRO A 3 -1.55 61.67 -21.00
N PRO A 4 -0.41 62.37 -20.96
CA PRO A 4 0.75 62.04 -21.76
C PRO A 4 1.31 60.68 -21.32
N THR A 5 1.34 59.71 -22.22
CA THR A 5 2.03 58.44 -22.03
C THR A 5 3.54 58.67 -22.23
N THR A 6 4.15 59.39 -21.30
CA THR A 6 5.60 59.56 -21.28
C THR A 6 6.19 58.34 -20.59
N TYR A 7 6.53 57.31 -21.39
CA TYR A 7 7.35 56.22 -20.91
C TYR A 7 8.71 56.79 -20.50
N LEU A 8 9.04 56.73 -19.21
CA LEU A 8 10.37 57.04 -18.69
C LEU A 8 11.38 56.17 -19.46
N ARG A 9 12.21 56.79 -20.30
CA ARG A 9 13.33 56.07 -20.90
C ARG A 9 14.30 55.72 -19.77
N PRO A 10 14.73 54.46 -19.65
CA PRO A 10 15.65 54.08 -18.60
C PRO A 10 16.99 54.83 -18.78
N PRO A 11 17.69 55.13 -17.68
CA PRO A 11 18.92 55.93 -17.73
C PRO A 11 20.00 55.28 -18.61
N PRO A 12 20.87 56.07 -19.27
CA PRO A 12 21.96 55.55 -20.07
C PRO A 12 22.87 54.65 -19.21
N GLY A 13 23.07 53.40 -19.64
CA GLY A 13 23.75 52.36 -18.85
C GLY A 13 22.82 51.38 -18.13
N TYR A 14 21.49 51.55 -18.21
CA TYR A 14 20.53 50.58 -17.70
C TYR A 14 20.52 49.31 -18.57
N GLY A 15 21.40 48.37 -18.23
CA GLY A 15 21.32 47.01 -18.75
C GLY A 15 20.20 46.28 -18.03
N PHE A 16 19.18 45.82 -18.76
CA PHE A 16 18.18 44.89 -18.22
C PHE A 16 18.91 43.60 -17.85
N ARG A 17 19.35 43.49 -16.58
CA ARG A 17 19.97 42.26 -16.06
C ARG A 17 18.88 41.20 -16.08
N ARG A 18 19.01 40.22 -16.98
CA ARG A 18 18.12 39.07 -17.02
C ARG A 18 18.01 38.51 -15.59
N PRO A 19 16.79 38.46 -15.01
CA PRO A 19 16.61 38.06 -13.62
C PRO A 19 17.14 36.63 -13.42
N TRP A 20 17.70 36.31 -12.26
CA TRP A 20 18.52 35.08 -12.06
C TRP A 20 17.86 33.78 -12.52
N HIS A 21 16.52 33.71 -12.50
CA HIS A 21 15.70 32.54 -12.83
C HIS A 21 15.42 32.37 -14.33
N SER A 22 15.91 33.29 -15.16
CA SER A 22 15.73 33.24 -16.62
C SER A 22 16.89 32.55 -17.34
N ARG A 23 17.86 32.03 -16.59
CA ARG A 23 18.92 31.17 -17.11
C ARG A 23 18.55 29.69 -16.89
N PRO A 24 18.82 28.79 -17.85
CA PRO A 24 18.38 27.40 -17.77
C PRO A 24 19.00 26.65 -16.58
N GLU A 25 20.17 27.07 -16.09
CA GLU A 25 20.89 26.44 -14.99
C GLU A 25 20.11 26.51 -13.67
N PHE A 26 19.21 27.49 -13.52
CA PHE A 26 18.34 27.63 -12.36
C PHE A 26 17.34 26.47 -12.23
N TYR A 27 16.91 25.87 -13.34
CA TYR A 27 15.92 24.78 -13.35
C TYR A 27 16.55 23.38 -13.31
N ILE A 28 17.86 23.26 -13.51
CA ILE A 28 18.58 21.97 -13.45
C ILE A 28 18.33 21.22 -12.13
N PRO A 29 18.48 21.81 -10.93
CA PRO A 29 18.25 21.07 -9.68
C PRO A 29 16.79 20.64 -9.53
N LEU A 30 15.83 21.46 -9.98
CA LEU A 30 14.42 21.11 -9.97
C LEU A 30 14.13 19.93 -10.93
N ALA A 31 14.70 19.97 -12.14
CA ALA A 31 14.57 18.89 -13.11
C ALA A 31 15.18 17.58 -12.59
N LEU A 32 16.31 17.64 -11.89
CA LEU A 32 16.92 16.47 -11.26
C LEU A 32 16.04 15.90 -10.14
N ILE A 33 15.46 16.74 -9.28
CA ILE A 33 14.53 16.29 -8.23
C ILE A 33 13.31 15.61 -8.84
N VAL A 34 12.73 16.20 -9.89
CA VAL A 34 11.58 15.62 -10.59
C VAL A 34 11.95 14.29 -11.25
N ALA A 35 13.11 14.22 -11.91
CA ALA A 35 13.59 12.98 -12.53
C ALA A 35 13.82 11.86 -11.49
N LEU A 36 14.39 12.19 -10.34
CA LEU A 36 14.56 11.26 -9.21
C LEU A 36 13.20 10.79 -8.67
N GLY A 37 12.24 11.70 -8.52
CA GLY A 37 10.88 11.36 -8.10
C GLY A 37 10.17 10.41 -9.06
N ILE A 38 10.30 10.65 -10.37
CA ILE A 38 9.76 9.75 -11.41
C ILE A 38 10.44 8.39 -11.37
N ALA A 39 11.77 8.35 -11.27
CA ALA A 39 12.53 7.11 -11.18
C ALA A 39 12.14 6.29 -9.93
N PHE A 40 11.96 6.96 -8.79
CA PHE A 40 11.50 6.32 -7.56
C PHE A 40 10.08 5.77 -7.68
N ALA A 41 9.15 6.54 -8.25
CA ALA A 41 7.77 6.08 -8.49
C ALA A 41 7.73 4.88 -9.46
N ALA A 42 8.52 4.92 -10.53
CA ALA A 42 8.65 3.81 -11.47
C ALA A 42 9.23 2.56 -10.80
N TYR A 43 10.24 2.72 -9.93
CA TYR A 43 10.80 1.62 -9.15
C TYR A 43 9.74 0.97 -8.25
N ILE A 44 8.98 1.77 -7.49
CA ILE A 44 7.90 1.26 -6.64
C ILE A 44 6.83 0.56 -7.49
N PHE A 45 6.45 1.13 -8.63
CA PHE A 45 5.48 0.53 -9.54
C PHE A 45 5.92 -0.84 -10.06
N ILE A 46 7.19 -0.97 -10.48
CA ILE A 46 7.75 -2.25 -10.93
C ILE A 46 7.72 -3.28 -9.80
N MET A 47 8.07 -2.88 -8.57
CA MET A 47 8.02 -3.76 -7.41
C MET A 47 6.60 -4.24 -7.09
N ILE A 48 5.60 -3.34 -7.15
CA ILE A 48 4.19 -3.70 -6.92
C ILE A 48 3.70 -4.65 -8.02
N ALA A 49 3.99 -4.34 -9.28
CA ALA A 49 3.62 -5.20 -10.40
C ALA A 49 4.24 -6.60 -10.28
N ASP A 50 5.50 -6.70 -9.86
CA ASP A 50 6.15 -7.98 -9.60
C ASP A 50 5.43 -8.76 -8.47
N LEU A 51 5.13 -8.12 -7.35
CA LEU A 51 4.37 -8.74 -6.25
C LEU A 51 2.98 -9.22 -6.70
N GLU A 52 2.26 -8.44 -7.50
CA GLU A 52 0.96 -8.85 -8.04
C GLU A 52 1.09 -10.08 -8.95
N THR A 53 2.13 -10.15 -9.78
CA THR A 53 2.37 -11.36 -10.60
C THR A 53 2.72 -12.57 -9.75
N GLN A 54 3.51 -12.42 -8.69
CA GLN A 54 3.80 -13.51 -7.77
C GLN A 54 2.54 -14.00 -7.05
N ALA A 55 1.69 -13.07 -6.58
CA ALA A 55 0.43 -13.40 -5.94
C ALA A 55 -0.53 -14.13 -6.89
N ALA A 56 -0.61 -13.71 -8.15
CA ALA A 56 -1.45 -14.35 -9.16
C ALA A 56 -1.01 -15.79 -9.50
N ASN A 57 0.28 -16.10 -9.34
CA ASN A 57 0.83 -17.44 -9.57
C ASN A 57 0.67 -18.38 -8.37
N PHE A 58 0.12 -17.91 -7.24
CA PHE A 58 -0.07 -18.75 -6.08
C PHE A 58 -1.22 -19.74 -6.29
N ASP A 59 -0.92 -21.03 -6.11
CA ASP A 59 -1.92 -22.10 -6.26
C ASP A 59 -2.83 -22.17 -5.02
N LEU A 60 -4.01 -21.57 -5.15
CA LEU A 60 -5.02 -21.53 -4.08
C LEU A 60 -5.57 -22.92 -3.71
N ASN A 61 -5.45 -23.92 -4.59
CA ASN A 61 -5.91 -25.28 -4.29
C ASN A 61 -5.13 -25.90 -3.12
N LYS A 62 -3.93 -25.39 -2.83
CA LYS A 62 -3.14 -25.81 -1.65
C LYS A 62 -3.82 -25.44 -0.34
N LEU A 63 -4.69 -24.42 -0.33
CA LEU A 63 -5.45 -24.04 0.85
C LEU A 63 -6.52 -25.10 1.21
N GLU A 64 -7.09 -25.76 0.20
CA GLU A 64 -8.03 -26.85 0.40
C GLU A 64 -7.34 -28.15 0.85
N GLN A 65 -6.04 -28.26 0.59
CA GLN A 65 -5.21 -29.42 0.97
C GLN A 65 -4.54 -29.23 2.35
N MET A 66 -4.89 -28.18 3.09
CA MET A 66 -4.33 -27.96 4.43
C MET A 66 -4.73 -29.11 5.37
N GLU A 67 -3.77 -29.54 6.18
CA GLU A 67 -3.96 -30.67 7.09
C GLU A 67 -5.11 -30.37 8.07
N SER A 68 -6.09 -31.27 8.10
CA SER A 68 -7.26 -31.23 8.98
C SER A 68 -7.25 -32.45 9.88
N ALA A 69 -7.86 -32.33 11.06
CA ALA A 69 -7.91 -33.44 12.01
C ALA A 69 -8.65 -34.66 11.41
N SER A 70 -8.04 -35.84 11.50
CA SER A 70 -8.69 -37.10 11.15
C SER A 70 -9.59 -37.56 12.30
N VAL A 71 -10.87 -37.77 12.03
CA VAL A 71 -11.86 -38.18 13.03
C VAL A 71 -12.00 -39.70 13.05
N ILE A 72 -11.77 -40.31 14.21
CA ILE A 72 -11.99 -41.75 14.44
C ILE A 72 -13.38 -41.92 15.04
N LEU A 73 -14.21 -42.74 14.41
CA LEU A 73 -15.56 -43.06 14.87
C LEU A 73 -15.60 -44.44 15.55
N ASP A 74 -16.48 -44.60 16.54
CA ASP A 74 -16.81 -45.89 17.13
C ASP A 74 -17.78 -46.70 16.25
N ARG A 75 -18.10 -47.93 16.67
CA ARG A 75 -19.04 -48.82 15.94
C ARG A 75 -20.46 -48.26 15.76
N ASN A 76 -20.83 -47.24 16.53
CA ASN A 76 -22.13 -46.59 16.51
C ASN A 76 -22.08 -45.24 15.76
N GLY A 77 -20.93 -44.89 15.15
CA GLY A 77 -20.74 -43.62 14.46
C GLY A 77 -20.46 -42.42 15.38
N LYS A 78 -20.20 -42.63 16.68
CA LYS A 78 -19.82 -41.56 17.60
C LYS A 78 -18.32 -41.28 17.52
N ILE A 79 -17.93 -40.01 17.62
CA ILE A 79 -16.52 -39.63 17.70
C ILE A 79 -15.86 -40.30 18.91
N PHE A 80 -14.86 -41.16 18.62
CA PHE A 80 -14.01 -41.82 19.60
C PHE A 80 -12.78 -40.97 19.91
N GLY A 81 -12.20 -40.33 18.88
CA GLY A 81 -11.03 -39.48 19.02
C GLY A 81 -10.65 -38.79 17.71
N GLN A 82 -9.67 -37.90 17.78
CA GLN A 82 -9.12 -37.18 16.63
C GLN A 82 -7.60 -37.33 16.61
N ILE A 83 -7.03 -37.47 15.42
CA ILE A 83 -5.58 -37.45 15.20
C ILE A 83 -5.26 -36.24 14.34
N TYR A 84 -4.33 -35.42 14.81
CA TYR A 84 -3.93 -34.21 14.11
C TYR A 84 -2.49 -33.81 14.47
N VAL A 85 -1.79 -33.16 13.53
CA VAL A 85 -0.59 -32.37 13.86
C VAL A 85 -1.00 -31.04 14.46
N GLU A 86 -2.01 -30.38 13.87
CA GLU A 86 -2.62 -29.16 14.38
C GLU A 86 -4.12 -29.34 14.56
N ASN A 87 -4.66 -28.84 15.67
CA ASN A 87 -6.10 -28.93 15.95
C ASN A 87 -6.89 -27.97 15.06
N ARG A 88 -7.17 -28.41 13.83
CA ARG A 88 -7.87 -27.63 12.80
C ARG A 88 -9.07 -28.39 12.25
N GLU A 89 -10.15 -27.66 12.04
CA GLU A 89 -11.36 -28.11 11.38
C GLU A 89 -11.66 -27.19 10.20
N THR A 90 -11.84 -27.78 9.01
CA THR A 90 -12.17 -27.03 7.80
C THR A 90 -13.68 -26.82 7.75
N VAL A 91 -14.11 -25.57 7.79
CA VAL A 91 -15.53 -25.17 7.76
C VAL A 91 -15.79 -24.35 6.50
N PRO A 92 -16.80 -24.72 5.68
CA PRO A 92 -17.23 -23.93 4.53
C PRO A 92 -17.65 -22.50 4.93
N TYR A 93 -17.33 -21.52 4.08
CA TYR A 93 -17.59 -20.10 4.37
C TYR A 93 -19.08 -19.79 4.62
N ASP A 94 -19.98 -20.48 3.92
CA ASP A 94 -21.44 -20.35 4.06
C ASP A 94 -21.99 -20.88 5.38
N GLN A 95 -21.20 -21.66 6.13
CA GLN A 95 -21.56 -22.14 7.46
C GLN A 95 -21.10 -21.20 8.59
N LEU A 96 -20.30 -20.17 8.26
CA LEU A 96 -19.81 -19.22 9.25
C LEU A 96 -20.90 -18.21 9.65
N PRO A 97 -21.12 -17.96 10.95
CA PRO A 97 -22.01 -16.91 11.40
C PRO A 97 -21.56 -15.53 10.90
N GLN A 98 -22.49 -14.73 10.38
CA GLN A 98 -22.15 -13.40 9.84
C GLN A 98 -21.49 -12.50 10.89
N ASP A 99 -21.90 -12.58 12.16
CA ASP A 99 -21.30 -11.81 13.24
C ASP A 99 -19.85 -12.19 13.51
N LEU A 100 -19.48 -13.46 13.29
CA LEU A 100 -18.09 -13.92 13.42
C LEU A 100 -17.22 -13.32 12.31
N ILE A 101 -17.72 -13.35 11.07
CA ILE A 101 -17.05 -12.74 9.91
C ILE A 101 -16.86 -11.24 10.16
N ASN A 102 -17.93 -10.55 10.56
CA ASN A 102 -17.90 -9.11 10.82
C ASN A 102 -16.93 -8.75 11.96
N ALA A 103 -16.90 -9.54 13.04
CA ALA A 103 -15.99 -9.31 14.16
C ALA A 103 -14.52 -9.48 13.74
N GLY A 104 -14.21 -10.53 12.96
CA GLY A 104 -12.86 -10.76 12.43
C GLY A 104 -12.40 -9.63 11.52
N VAL A 105 -13.23 -9.26 10.54
CA VAL A 105 -12.97 -8.13 9.64
C VAL A 105 -12.80 -6.84 10.44
N ALA A 106 -13.67 -6.55 11.42
CA ALA A 106 -13.56 -5.32 12.21
C ALA A 106 -12.27 -5.20 13.04
N ILE A 107 -11.73 -6.32 13.54
CA ILE A 107 -10.52 -6.35 14.37
C ILE A 107 -9.25 -6.31 13.51
N GLU A 108 -9.18 -7.13 12.47
CA GLU A 108 -7.97 -7.28 11.66
C GLU A 108 -7.87 -6.17 10.59
N ASP A 109 -8.99 -5.90 9.90
CA ASP A 109 -9.01 -4.96 8.77
C ASP A 109 -10.43 -4.44 8.50
N ALA A 110 -10.80 -3.37 9.20
CA ALA A 110 -12.14 -2.79 9.10
C ALA A 110 -12.50 -2.28 7.69
N LYS A 111 -11.51 -2.17 6.77
CA LYS A 111 -11.70 -1.73 5.39
C LYS A 111 -11.39 -2.83 4.39
N PHE A 112 -11.32 -4.08 4.82
CA PHE A 112 -11.00 -5.24 3.98
C PHE A 112 -11.72 -5.25 2.63
N TYR A 113 -13.03 -5.00 2.63
CA TYR A 113 -13.86 -4.98 1.42
C TYR A 113 -13.77 -3.69 0.58
N GLN A 114 -13.06 -2.67 1.05
CA GLN A 114 -12.89 -1.37 0.40
C GLN A 114 -11.58 -1.28 -0.40
N HIS A 115 -10.65 -2.22 -0.22
CA HIS A 115 -9.38 -2.26 -0.94
C HIS A 115 -9.07 -3.65 -1.52
N HIS A 116 -8.13 -3.70 -2.45
CA HIS A 116 -7.80 -4.89 -3.22
C HIS A 116 -6.78 -5.80 -2.50
N GLY A 117 -6.95 -5.97 -1.18
CA GLY A 117 -6.08 -6.80 -0.34
C GLY A 117 -4.89 -6.10 0.34
N TYR A 118 -4.64 -4.81 0.10
CA TYR A 118 -3.65 -4.02 0.84
C TYR A 118 -4.13 -2.58 1.12
N ASP A 119 -3.93 -2.10 2.36
CA ASP A 119 -4.23 -0.71 2.76
C ASP A 119 -2.97 0.17 2.67
N LEU A 120 -2.85 0.95 1.59
CA LEU A 120 -1.75 1.91 1.41
C LEU A 120 -1.70 2.98 2.51
N LEU A 121 -2.86 3.44 3.00
CA LEU A 121 -2.91 4.44 4.07
C LEU A 121 -2.49 3.80 5.39
N GLY A 122 -2.92 2.57 5.64
CA GLY A 122 -2.54 1.73 6.75
C GLY A 122 -1.02 1.54 6.83
N ILE A 123 -0.39 1.16 5.71
CA ILE A 123 1.06 0.99 5.55
C ILE A 123 1.79 2.31 5.86
N VAL A 124 1.41 3.42 5.22
CA VAL A 124 2.09 4.72 5.43
C VAL A 124 1.98 5.16 6.89
N ARG A 125 0.80 5.04 7.50
CA ARG A 125 0.57 5.33 8.93
C ARG A 125 1.49 4.46 9.80
N ALA A 126 1.53 3.15 9.55
CA ALA A 126 2.34 2.22 10.33
C ALA A 126 3.83 2.54 10.20
N THR A 127 4.32 2.85 8.99
CA THR A 127 5.71 3.27 8.75
C THR A 127 6.04 4.54 9.54
N LEU A 128 5.20 5.58 9.50
CA LEU A 128 5.43 6.82 10.25
C LEU A 128 5.46 6.58 11.77
N LYS A 129 4.56 5.73 12.28
CA LYS A 129 4.51 5.38 13.72
C LYS A 129 5.72 4.55 14.16
N ASN A 130 6.17 3.62 13.34
CA ASN A 130 7.35 2.81 13.62
C ASN A 130 8.64 3.64 13.57
N LEU A 131 8.75 4.57 12.60
CA LEU A 131 9.89 5.50 12.52
C LEU A 131 9.97 6.43 13.73
N THR A 132 8.83 7.00 14.16
CA THR A 132 8.78 7.86 15.35
C THR A 132 9.06 7.09 16.64
N ALA A 133 8.72 5.80 16.70
CA ALA A 133 9.03 4.93 17.83
C ALA A 133 10.47 4.38 17.82
N GLY A 134 11.16 4.39 16.67
CA GLY A 134 12.46 3.76 16.49
C GLY A 134 12.44 2.22 16.49
N HIS A 135 11.26 1.61 16.55
CA HIS A 135 11.05 0.16 16.50
C HIS A 135 9.65 -0.17 15.96
N VAL A 136 9.43 -1.43 15.58
CA VAL A 136 8.09 -1.89 15.14
C VAL A 136 7.12 -1.82 16.32
N ARG A 137 6.02 -1.09 16.15
CA ARG A 137 4.91 -0.95 17.10
C ARG A 137 3.57 -1.27 16.49
N GLN A 138 3.38 -0.97 15.21
CA GLN A 138 2.12 -1.13 14.50
C GLN A 138 2.34 -1.85 13.17
N GLY A 139 1.43 -2.77 12.86
CA GLY A 139 1.23 -3.33 11.53
C GLY A 139 0.46 -2.36 10.62
N ALA A 140 0.44 -2.70 9.34
CA ALA A 140 -0.34 -2.02 8.30
C ALA A 140 -1.83 -2.00 8.63
#